data_AF-A0A372DKG3-F1
#
_entry.id   AF-A0A372DKG3-F1
#
_cell.length_a   1.000
_cell.length_b   1.000
_cell.length_c   1.000
_cell.angle_alpha   90.00
_cell.angle_beta   90.00
_cell.angle_gamma   90.00
#
_symmetry.space_group_name_H-M   'P 1'
#
loop_
_entity.id
_entity.type
_entity.pdbx_description
1 polymer ?
#
loop_
_entity_poly.entity_id
_entity_poly.type
_entity_poly.pdbx_seq_one_letter_code
_entity_poly.pdbx_strand_id
1 'polypeptide(L)'
;MPRRFLLSLLLLTVSALSAHAAEPPRTALVIHGGAGTIERSAMSAADEQAIRADLERALEAGNAVLAAGGAALDAVQAAIQVLEDSPRFNAGKGAVFNAVGGHELDASIMEGHTQRAGAVAGVTTVRHPIALARAVMEHSPHVMLAGAGAEAFADTRPEIERVANGWFDTDVRRRQLEKAQAAETAQAAGGVPAMPGGYFGTVGAVALDAHGHLAAATSTGGMTNKRWGRIGDSPVIGAGTWADARCGVSGTGWGEFYIRNAVAHDICARVAYRGDSLAEAADAVVNRIVPAAGGDGGVIALDVEGNIAMPFNTAGMYRAWIGPDGRRGVAIFRD
;
A
#
# COMPACT_ATOMS: atom_id res chain seq x y z
N MET A 1 87.53 -0.81 32.03
CA MET A 1 86.34 -0.03 31.61
C MET A 1 86.57 0.50 30.21
N PRO A 2 85.86 -0.01 29.19
CA PRO A 2 85.03 0.91 28.40
C PRO A 2 83.64 0.35 27.99
N ARG A 3 82.83 1.33 27.57
CA ARG A 3 81.39 1.39 27.27
C ARG A 3 80.82 0.33 26.30
N ARG A 4 79.65 -0.22 26.65
CA ARG A 4 78.69 -0.86 25.73
C ARG A 4 77.67 0.17 25.26
N PHE A 5 77.51 0.32 23.94
CA PHE A 5 76.40 1.07 23.33
C PHE A 5 75.20 0.13 23.19
N LEU A 6 74.04 0.52 23.72
CA LEU A 6 72.75 -0.12 23.46
C LEU A 6 72.03 0.69 22.38
N LEU A 7 71.74 0.06 21.25
CA LEU A 7 70.94 0.63 20.16
C LEU A 7 69.47 0.24 20.40
N SER A 8 68.63 1.19 20.81
CA SER A 8 67.19 0.98 20.95
C SER A 8 66.50 1.19 19.60
N LEU A 9 65.99 0.10 19.02
CA LEU A 9 65.21 0.12 17.78
C LEU A 9 63.75 0.49 18.11
N LEU A 10 63.33 1.70 17.73
CA LEU A 10 61.95 2.16 17.87
C LEU A 10 61.13 1.66 16.66
N LEU A 11 60.28 0.65 16.85
CA LEU A 11 59.31 0.24 15.84
C LEU A 11 58.13 1.24 15.81
N LEU A 12 58.03 2.03 14.75
CA LEU A 12 56.79 2.74 14.42
C LEU A 12 55.81 1.75 13.76
N THR A 13 54.72 1.44 14.44
CA THR A 13 53.57 0.75 13.83
C THR A 13 52.69 1.78 13.14
N VAL A 14 52.69 1.78 11.81
CA VAL A 14 51.73 2.53 10.99
C VAL A 14 50.41 1.75 10.98
N SER A 15 49.44 2.20 11.77
CA SER A 15 48.07 1.69 11.71
C SER A 15 47.38 2.21 10.46
N ALA A 16 47.17 1.34 9.47
CA ALA A 16 46.34 1.64 8.31
C ALA A 16 44.88 1.79 8.77
N LEU A 17 44.33 3.00 8.67
CA LEU A 17 42.90 3.22 8.75
C LEU A 17 42.26 2.64 7.49
N SER A 18 41.72 1.42 7.61
CA SER A 18 40.79 0.89 6.62
C SER A 18 39.55 1.77 6.62
N ALA A 19 39.40 2.59 5.58
CA ALA A 19 38.13 3.21 5.23
C ALA A 19 37.13 2.06 5.02
N HIS A 20 36.27 1.83 6.01
CA HIS A 20 35.09 1.01 5.82
C HIS A 20 34.25 1.77 4.79
N ALA A 21 34.24 1.28 3.54
CA ALA A 21 33.19 1.68 2.61
C ALA A 21 31.87 1.36 3.31
N ALA A 22 31.07 2.38 3.60
CA ALA A 22 29.75 2.19 4.16
C ALA A 22 29.00 1.20 3.25
N GLU A 23 28.38 0.17 3.82
CA GLU A 23 27.47 -0.67 3.05
C GLU A 23 26.46 0.25 2.34
N PRO A 24 26.15 -0.02 1.06
CA PRO A 24 25.17 0.78 0.34
C PRO A 24 23.86 0.83 1.16
N PRO A 25 23.20 2.00 1.24
CA PRO A 25 22.00 2.15 2.05
C PRO A 25 20.93 1.13 1.65
N ARG A 26 20.35 0.46 2.64
CA ARG A 26 19.34 -0.58 2.44
C ARG A 26 17.98 0.07 2.16
N THR A 27 17.67 0.29 0.89
CA THR A 27 16.34 0.73 0.45
C THR A 27 15.52 -0.45 -0.05
N ALA A 28 14.22 -0.43 0.20
CA ALA A 28 13.31 -1.42 -0.38
C ALA A 28 11.95 -0.78 -0.66
N LEU A 29 11.26 -1.30 -1.66
CA LEU A 29 9.91 -0.87 -2.04
C LEU A 29 9.10 -2.09 -2.45
N VAL A 30 7.90 -2.21 -1.90
CA VAL A 30 6.91 -3.19 -2.34
C VAL A 30 5.59 -2.47 -2.60
N ILE A 31 4.89 -2.87 -3.65
CA ILE A 31 3.58 -2.32 -4.04
C ILE A 31 2.58 -3.44 -4.34
N HIS A 32 1.28 -3.13 -4.21
CA HIS A 32 0.21 -3.95 -4.75
C HIS A 32 -0.79 -3.13 -5.56
N GLY A 33 -1.32 -3.74 -6.62
CA GLY A 33 -2.48 -3.26 -7.39
C GLY A 33 -3.80 -3.91 -6.96
N GLY A 34 -3.75 -4.75 -5.91
CA GLY A 34 -4.92 -5.31 -5.25
C GLY A 34 -5.10 -6.83 -5.38
N ALA A 35 -5.76 -7.40 -4.37
CA ALA A 35 -6.12 -8.82 -4.30
C ALA A 35 -7.61 -9.02 -4.64
N GLY A 36 -7.96 -10.22 -5.12
CA GLY A 36 -9.35 -10.61 -5.34
C GLY A 36 -9.49 -11.77 -6.34
N THR A 37 -10.67 -11.87 -6.94
CA THR A 37 -10.98 -12.83 -8.01
C THR A 37 -10.34 -12.39 -9.32
N ILE A 38 -9.04 -12.65 -9.45
CA ILE A 38 -8.26 -12.44 -10.66
C ILE A 38 -8.20 -13.79 -11.37
N GLU A 39 -9.14 -14.05 -12.28
CA GLU A 39 -9.16 -15.29 -13.04
C GLU A 39 -8.20 -15.18 -14.22
N ARG A 40 -7.16 -16.03 -14.24
CA ARG A 40 -6.19 -16.08 -15.36
C ARG A 40 -6.87 -16.31 -16.70
N SER A 41 -7.91 -17.14 -16.72
CA SER A 41 -8.70 -17.45 -17.91
C SER A 41 -9.51 -16.26 -18.45
N ALA A 42 -9.76 -15.25 -17.63
CA ALA A 42 -10.50 -14.04 -17.99
C ALA A 42 -9.59 -12.86 -18.38
N MET A 43 -8.26 -13.04 -18.35
CA MET A 43 -7.27 -12.00 -18.66
C MET A 43 -6.64 -12.27 -20.02
N SER A 44 -6.74 -11.31 -20.94
CA SER A 44 -5.99 -11.40 -22.19
C SER A 44 -4.50 -11.18 -21.95
N ALA A 45 -3.63 -11.73 -22.80
CA ALA A 45 -2.19 -11.49 -22.69
C ALA A 45 -1.83 -10.00 -22.81
N ALA A 46 -2.60 -9.23 -23.59
CA ALA A 46 -2.42 -7.79 -23.71
C ALA A 46 -2.79 -7.05 -22.42
N ASP A 47 -3.90 -7.42 -21.76
CA ASP A 47 -4.29 -6.86 -20.47
C ASP A 47 -3.27 -7.20 -19.39
N GLU A 48 -2.80 -8.46 -19.34
CA GLU A 48 -1.75 -8.88 -18.40
C GLU A 48 -0.48 -8.05 -18.58
N GLN A 49 -0.01 -7.90 -19.82
CA GLN A 49 1.18 -7.09 -20.12
C GLN A 49 0.99 -5.63 -19.72
N ALA A 50 -0.19 -5.05 -19.96
CA ALA A 50 -0.48 -3.67 -19.61
C ALA A 50 -0.58 -3.45 -18.09
N ILE A 51 -1.13 -4.41 -17.34
CA ILE A 51 -1.14 -4.39 -15.87
C ILE A 51 0.29 -4.47 -15.33
N ARG A 52 1.10 -5.40 -15.84
CA ARG A 52 2.52 -5.54 -15.45
C ARG A 52 3.31 -4.26 -15.73
N ALA A 53 3.09 -3.63 -16.88
CA ALA A 53 3.73 -2.37 -17.21
C ALA A 53 3.34 -1.23 -16.26
N ASP A 54 2.10 -1.20 -15.74
CA ASP A 54 1.69 -0.18 -14.78
C ASP A 54 2.27 -0.41 -13.39
N LEU A 55 2.31 -1.67 -12.94
CA LEU A 55 3.01 -2.04 -11.71
C LEU A 55 4.49 -1.64 -11.79
N GLU A 56 5.14 -1.92 -12.92
CA GLU A 56 6.53 -1.54 -13.15
C GLU A 56 6.72 -0.01 -13.10
N ARG A 57 5.84 0.76 -13.75
CA ARG A 57 5.92 2.23 -13.69
C ARG A 57 5.71 2.78 -12.28
N ALA A 58 4.80 2.22 -11.51
CA ALA A 58 4.58 2.62 -10.12
C ALA A 58 5.79 2.29 -9.24
N LEU A 59 6.35 1.10 -9.42
CA LEU A 59 7.56 0.65 -8.72
C LEU A 59 8.75 1.55 -9.06
N GLU A 60 8.93 1.90 -10.34
CA GLU A 60 9.98 2.83 -10.78
C GLU A 60 9.81 4.24 -10.22
N ALA A 61 8.58 4.76 -10.15
CA ALA A 61 8.33 6.09 -9.61
C ALA A 61 8.74 6.18 -8.12
N GLY A 62 8.36 5.19 -7.31
CA GLY A 62 8.80 5.13 -5.92
C GLY A 62 10.30 4.87 -5.77
N ASN A 63 10.87 3.98 -6.60
CA ASN A 63 12.30 3.67 -6.56
C ASN A 63 13.17 4.85 -6.97
N ALA A 64 12.74 5.68 -7.93
CA ALA A 64 13.46 6.88 -8.32
C ALA A 64 13.63 7.85 -7.14
N VAL A 65 12.62 7.95 -6.26
CA VAL A 65 12.71 8.73 -5.02
C VAL A 65 13.76 8.15 -4.09
N LEU A 66 13.70 6.84 -3.82
CA LEU A 66 14.65 6.17 -2.92
C LEU A 66 16.09 6.22 -3.45
N ALA A 67 16.29 6.00 -4.75
CA ALA A 67 17.59 6.06 -5.41
C ALA A 67 18.22 7.46 -5.39
N ALA A 68 17.39 8.51 -5.30
CA ALA A 68 17.84 9.89 -5.10
C ALA A 68 18.09 10.25 -3.62
N GLY A 69 17.92 9.29 -2.69
CA GLY A 69 18.05 9.51 -1.25
C GLY A 69 16.83 10.17 -0.60
N GLY A 70 15.67 10.14 -1.27
CA GLY A 70 14.41 10.67 -0.73
C GLY A 70 13.81 9.79 0.37
N ALA A 71 12.82 10.34 1.07
CA ALA A 71 12.18 9.66 2.21
C ALA A 71 11.24 8.54 1.75
N ALA A 72 11.03 7.54 2.61
CA ALA A 72 10.09 6.45 2.37
C ALA A 72 8.66 6.97 2.13
N LEU A 73 8.28 8.04 2.84
CA LEU A 73 6.98 8.70 2.71
C LEU A 73 6.74 9.26 1.28
N ASP A 74 7.77 9.85 0.68
CA ASP A 74 7.73 10.37 -0.68
C ASP A 74 7.64 9.24 -1.70
N ALA A 75 8.40 8.16 -1.48
CA ALA A 75 8.42 7.00 -2.35
C ALA A 75 7.08 6.28 -2.42
N VAL A 76 6.41 6.06 -1.28
CA VAL A 76 5.08 5.43 -1.27
C VAL A 76 4.02 6.31 -1.93
N GLN A 77 4.06 7.64 -1.73
CA GLN A 77 3.15 8.55 -2.41
C GLN A 77 3.36 8.50 -3.93
N ALA A 78 4.60 8.60 -4.41
CA ALA A 78 4.92 8.59 -5.84
C ALA A 78 4.43 7.31 -6.53
N ALA A 79 4.63 6.15 -5.89
CA ALA A 79 4.12 4.88 -6.40
C ALA A 79 2.58 4.85 -6.45
N ILE A 80 1.90 5.30 -5.40
CA ILE A 80 0.43 5.29 -5.34
C ILE A 80 -0.19 6.24 -6.35
N GLN A 81 0.38 7.43 -6.58
CA GLN A 81 -0.15 8.37 -7.57
C GLN A 81 -0.12 7.78 -8.99
N VAL A 82 0.90 6.99 -9.33
CA VAL A 82 0.93 6.24 -10.61
C VAL A 82 -0.18 5.19 -10.68
N LEU A 83 -0.46 4.51 -9.58
CA LEU A 83 -1.54 3.52 -9.51
C LEU A 83 -2.93 4.18 -9.53
N GLU A 84 -3.10 5.36 -8.91
CA GLU A 84 -4.31 6.17 -8.94
C GLU A 84 -4.59 6.77 -10.32
N ASP A 85 -3.57 7.07 -11.13
CA ASP A 85 -3.76 7.52 -12.51
C ASP A 85 -4.03 6.37 -13.49
N SER A 86 -3.83 5.12 -13.08
CA SER A 86 -4.01 3.96 -13.94
C SER A 86 -5.47 3.48 -13.95
N PRO A 87 -6.14 3.45 -15.13
CA PRO A 87 -7.53 2.98 -15.27
C PRO A 87 -7.75 1.50 -14.93
N ARG A 88 -6.67 0.75 -14.66
CA ARG A 88 -6.70 -0.70 -14.42
C ARG A 88 -6.86 -1.05 -12.94
N PHE A 89 -6.52 -0.16 -12.02
CA PHE A 89 -6.59 -0.43 -10.58
C PHE A 89 -7.79 0.27 -9.95
N ASN A 90 -8.27 -0.25 -8.81
CA ASN A 90 -9.41 0.32 -8.11
C ASN A 90 -8.96 1.44 -7.15
N ALA A 91 -8.39 2.52 -7.70
CA ALA A 91 -8.05 3.75 -7.00
C ALA A 91 -7.94 4.87 -8.04
N GLY A 92 -8.35 6.10 -7.70
CA GLY A 92 -8.34 7.21 -8.65
C GLY A 92 -9.05 6.87 -9.98
N LYS A 93 -8.40 7.14 -11.12
CA LYS A 93 -8.86 6.82 -12.48
C LYS A 93 -9.08 5.31 -12.56
N GLY A 94 -10.33 4.82 -12.60
CA GLY A 94 -10.60 3.38 -12.54
C GLY A 94 -11.13 2.87 -11.19
N ALA A 95 -11.37 3.77 -10.24
CA ALA A 95 -12.18 3.49 -9.07
C ALA A 95 -13.54 2.89 -9.45
N VAL A 96 -14.01 1.95 -8.63
CA VAL A 96 -15.34 1.36 -8.78
C VAL A 96 -16.44 2.39 -8.55
N PHE A 97 -17.62 2.10 -9.11
CA PHE A 97 -18.81 2.91 -8.88
C PHE A 97 -19.55 2.48 -7.60
N ASN A 98 -20.09 3.46 -6.88
CA ASN A 98 -21.06 3.24 -5.82
C ASN A 98 -22.47 2.97 -6.40
N ALA A 99 -23.44 2.67 -5.53
CA ALA A 99 -24.79 2.27 -5.92
C ALA A 99 -25.59 3.34 -6.70
N VAL A 100 -25.19 4.62 -6.60
CA VAL A 100 -25.84 5.73 -7.34
C VAL A 100 -25.07 6.12 -8.61
N GLY A 101 -24.03 5.36 -8.97
CA GLY A 101 -23.28 5.57 -10.21
C GLY A 101 -22.24 6.69 -10.17
N GLY A 102 -21.78 7.07 -8.98
CA GLY A 102 -20.62 7.97 -8.77
C GLY A 102 -19.44 7.27 -8.09
N HIS A 103 -18.40 8.04 -7.79
CA HIS A 103 -17.19 7.56 -7.12
C HIS A 103 -16.97 8.22 -5.75
N GLU A 104 -16.57 7.41 -4.77
CA GLU A 104 -16.16 7.84 -3.44
C GLU A 104 -14.83 7.16 -3.13
N LEU A 105 -13.78 7.94 -2.89
CA LEU A 105 -12.42 7.46 -2.77
C LEU A 105 -11.92 7.59 -1.33
N ASP A 106 -11.12 6.61 -0.93
CA ASP A 106 -10.53 6.53 0.40
C ASP A 106 -9.02 6.32 0.29
N ALA A 107 -8.24 6.95 1.15
CA ALA A 107 -6.79 6.71 1.23
C ALA A 107 -6.23 7.00 2.62
N SER A 108 -5.14 6.35 2.97
CA SER A 108 -4.31 6.74 4.11
C SER A 108 -2.82 6.52 3.88
N ILE A 109 -2.02 7.24 4.66
CA ILE A 109 -0.56 7.21 4.65
C ILE A 109 -0.03 7.33 6.08
N MET A 110 1.03 6.61 6.40
CA MET A 110 1.64 6.61 7.72
C MET A 110 3.17 6.58 7.64
N GLU A 111 3.81 7.43 8.44
CA GLU A 111 5.25 7.52 8.61
C GLU A 111 5.67 6.77 9.88
N GLY A 112 6.50 5.74 9.75
CA GLY A 112 6.76 4.80 10.83
C GLY A 112 7.57 5.35 12.01
N HIS A 113 8.58 6.19 11.74
CA HIS A 113 9.50 6.67 12.77
C HIS A 113 8.90 7.78 13.67
N THR A 114 7.94 8.55 13.15
CA THR A 114 7.20 9.57 13.92
C THR A 114 5.79 9.13 14.30
N GLN A 115 5.30 8.05 13.69
CA GLN A 115 3.90 7.58 13.75
C GLN A 115 2.88 8.63 13.30
N ARG A 116 3.30 9.68 12.58
CA ARG A 116 2.37 10.60 11.94
C ARG A 116 1.59 9.85 10.87
N ALA A 117 0.30 10.15 10.79
CA ALA A 117 -0.60 9.52 9.85
C ALA A 117 -1.61 10.54 9.31
N GLY A 118 -2.06 10.30 8.09
CA GLY A 118 -3.10 11.07 7.45
C GLY A 118 -4.03 10.18 6.65
N ALA A 119 -5.31 10.52 6.63
CA ALA A 119 -6.35 9.74 5.99
C ALA A 119 -7.49 10.61 5.48
N VAL A 120 -8.07 10.20 4.36
CA VAL A 120 -9.31 10.74 3.82
C VAL A 120 -10.26 9.63 3.43
N ALA A 121 -11.56 9.86 3.61
CA ALA A 121 -12.60 8.92 3.19
C ALA A 121 -13.76 9.63 2.50
N GLY A 122 -14.33 8.98 1.49
CA GLY A 122 -15.49 9.47 0.75
C GLY A 122 -15.24 10.77 -0.03
N VAL A 123 -14.02 11.02 -0.50
CA VAL A 123 -13.75 12.16 -1.39
C VAL A 123 -14.16 11.84 -2.82
N THR A 124 -14.62 12.85 -3.55
CA THR A 124 -15.33 12.67 -4.83
C THR A 124 -14.74 13.51 -5.96
N THR A 125 -13.87 14.47 -5.64
CA THR A 125 -13.30 15.43 -6.61
C THR A 125 -11.79 15.61 -6.49
N VAL A 126 -11.10 14.75 -5.73
CA VAL A 126 -9.65 14.79 -5.54
C VAL A 126 -8.99 13.78 -6.49
N ARG A 127 -8.17 14.23 -7.43
CA ARG A 127 -7.51 13.32 -8.40
C ARG A 127 -6.69 12.25 -7.70
N HIS A 128 -5.91 12.67 -6.70
CA HIS A 128 -5.01 11.82 -5.91
C HIS A 128 -5.39 11.82 -4.43
N PRO A 129 -6.33 10.95 -3.99
CA PRO A 129 -6.68 10.81 -2.59
C PRO A 129 -5.49 10.63 -1.65
N ILE A 130 -4.43 9.91 -2.08
CA ILE A 130 -3.22 9.74 -1.26
C ILE A 130 -2.50 11.05 -0.96
N ALA A 131 -2.48 11.99 -1.92
CA ALA A 131 -1.85 13.29 -1.74
C ALA A 131 -2.64 14.13 -0.72
N LEU A 132 -3.98 14.05 -0.75
CA LEU A 132 -4.81 14.73 0.25
C LEU A 132 -4.67 14.07 1.63
N ALA A 133 -4.57 12.74 1.72
CA ALA A 133 -4.28 12.05 2.97
C ALA A 133 -2.96 12.55 3.58
N ARG A 134 -1.91 12.71 2.78
CA ARG A 134 -0.65 13.33 3.25
C ARG A 134 -0.84 14.78 3.67
N ALA A 135 -1.59 15.58 2.90
CA ALA A 135 -1.86 16.96 3.28
C ALA A 135 -2.60 17.06 4.63
N VAL A 136 -3.51 16.13 4.94
CA VAL A 136 -4.14 16.04 6.27
C VAL A 136 -3.09 15.84 7.36
N MET A 137 -2.14 14.92 7.14
CA MET A 137 -1.04 14.64 8.07
C MET A 137 -0.11 15.84 8.29
N GLU A 138 0.22 16.58 7.24
CA GLU A 138 1.25 17.63 7.27
C GLU A 138 0.69 19.03 7.54
N HIS A 139 -0.58 19.28 7.23
CA HIS A 139 -1.18 20.62 7.24
C HIS A 139 -2.46 20.72 8.08
N SER A 140 -2.70 19.74 8.96
CA SER A 140 -3.78 19.80 9.95
C SER A 140 -3.35 19.17 11.27
N PRO A 141 -4.05 19.44 12.39
CA PRO A 141 -3.83 18.74 13.65
C PRO A 141 -4.58 17.39 13.72
N HIS A 142 -5.11 16.88 12.60
CA HIS A 142 -5.99 15.72 12.54
C HIS A 142 -5.34 14.56 11.81
N VAL A 143 -5.79 13.34 12.12
CA VAL A 143 -5.38 12.12 11.40
C VAL A 143 -6.30 11.82 10.24
N MET A 144 -7.61 12.03 10.38
CA MET A 144 -8.59 11.59 9.39
C MET A 144 -9.67 12.64 9.16
N LEU A 145 -9.95 12.95 7.89
CA LEU A 145 -11.10 13.75 7.45
C LEU A 145 -12.00 12.92 6.54
N ALA A 146 -13.28 13.27 6.43
CA ALA A 146 -14.21 12.53 5.57
C ALA A 146 -15.23 13.42 4.87
N GLY A 147 -15.70 12.96 3.71
CA GLY A 147 -16.76 13.57 2.92
C GLY A 147 -16.55 15.06 2.67
N ALA A 148 -17.60 15.85 2.86
CA ALA A 148 -17.58 17.30 2.61
C ALA A 148 -16.50 18.04 3.43
N GLY A 149 -16.14 17.56 4.62
CA GLY A 149 -15.07 18.16 5.43
C GLY A 149 -13.68 17.97 4.81
N ALA A 150 -13.43 16.78 4.25
CA ALA A 150 -12.19 16.51 3.51
C ALA A 150 -12.13 17.32 2.20
N GLU A 151 -13.27 17.47 1.50
CA GLU A 151 -13.36 18.30 0.28
C GLU A 151 -13.09 19.78 0.58
N ALA A 152 -13.69 20.32 1.65
CA ALA A 152 -13.44 21.70 2.06
C ALA A 152 -11.97 21.92 2.48
N PHE A 153 -11.35 20.93 3.12
CA PHE A 153 -9.91 20.98 3.42
C PHE A 153 -9.08 20.97 2.14
N ALA A 154 -9.42 20.14 1.15
CA ALA A 154 -8.75 20.10 -0.15
C ALA A 154 -8.77 21.46 -0.85
N ASP A 155 -9.88 22.20 -0.76
CA ASP A 155 -9.99 23.54 -1.36
C ASP A 155 -9.03 24.57 -0.72
N THR A 156 -8.49 24.29 0.47
CA THR A 156 -7.46 25.12 1.11
C THR A 156 -6.04 24.79 0.66
N ARG A 157 -5.84 23.71 -0.11
CA ARG A 157 -4.54 23.15 -0.49
C ARG A 157 -4.31 23.33 -2.00
N PRO A 158 -3.59 24.38 -2.45
CA PRO A 158 -3.41 24.66 -3.89
C PRO A 158 -2.67 23.55 -4.67
N GLU A 159 -1.90 22.70 -3.98
CA GLU A 159 -1.22 21.54 -4.52
C GLU A 159 -2.15 20.35 -4.83
N ILE A 160 -3.39 20.36 -4.32
CA ILE A 160 -4.36 19.28 -4.51
C ILE A 160 -5.18 19.53 -5.78
N GLU A 161 -4.93 18.72 -6.81
CA GLU A 161 -5.67 18.79 -8.07
C GLU A 161 -7.12 18.33 -7.89
N ARG A 162 -8.05 19.20 -8.31
CA ARG A 162 -9.49 18.95 -8.31
C ARG A 162 -9.94 18.48 -9.70
N VAL A 163 -10.74 17.43 -9.74
CA VAL A 163 -11.33 16.86 -10.96
C VAL A 163 -12.83 16.64 -10.78
N ALA A 164 -13.58 16.67 -11.87
CA ALA A 164 -14.99 16.26 -11.82
C ALA A 164 -15.09 14.76 -11.48
N ASN A 165 -16.15 14.33 -10.79
CA ASN A 165 -16.32 12.92 -10.40
C ASN A 165 -16.27 11.96 -11.60
N GLY A 166 -16.81 12.38 -12.76
CA GLY A 166 -16.75 11.60 -14.00
C GLY A 166 -15.34 11.43 -14.58
N TRP A 167 -14.32 12.11 -14.05
CA TRP A 167 -12.92 11.85 -14.43
C TRP A 167 -12.50 10.42 -14.05
N PHE A 168 -13.03 9.86 -12.96
CA PHE A 168 -12.68 8.52 -12.48
C PHE A 168 -13.31 7.39 -13.33
N ASP A 169 -14.29 7.72 -14.17
CA ASP A 169 -15.03 6.77 -15.00
C ASP A 169 -14.12 5.89 -15.88
N THR A 170 -14.52 4.62 -15.97
CA THR A 170 -14.12 3.71 -17.05
C THR A 170 -15.29 2.82 -17.46
N ASP A 171 -15.34 2.42 -18.73
CA ASP A 171 -16.39 1.53 -19.23
C ASP A 171 -16.38 0.16 -18.55
N VAL A 172 -15.19 -0.32 -18.16
CA VAL A 172 -15.02 -1.59 -17.45
C VAL A 172 -15.72 -1.54 -16.09
N ARG A 173 -15.49 -0.49 -15.31
CA ARG A 173 -16.14 -0.34 -13.99
C ARG A 173 -17.64 -0.10 -14.10
N ARG A 174 -18.10 0.58 -15.15
CA ARG A 174 -19.52 0.81 -15.41
C ARG A 174 -20.26 -0.50 -15.66
N ARG A 175 -19.72 -1.35 -16.54
CA ARG A 175 -20.26 -2.70 -16.78
C ARG A 175 -20.25 -3.57 -15.52
N GLN A 176 -19.26 -3.42 -14.65
CA GLN A 176 -19.22 -4.15 -13.37
C GLN A 176 -20.35 -3.71 -12.42
N LEU A 177 -20.66 -2.40 -12.36
CA LEU A 177 -21.81 -1.91 -11.59
C LEU A 177 -23.12 -2.47 -12.13
N GLU A 178 -23.35 -2.37 -13.44
CA GLU A 178 -24.56 -2.88 -14.10
C GLU A 178 -24.77 -4.37 -13.81
N LYS A 179 -23.69 -5.17 -13.92
CA LYS A 179 -23.72 -6.60 -13.58
C LYS A 179 -24.04 -6.85 -12.10
N ALA A 180 -23.45 -6.07 -11.19
CA ALA A 180 -23.70 -6.20 -9.75
C ALA A 180 -25.16 -5.87 -9.40
N GLN A 181 -25.73 -4.80 -9.96
CA GLN A 181 -27.12 -4.40 -9.74
C GLN A 181 -28.11 -5.40 -10.34
N ALA A 182 -27.82 -5.94 -11.52
CA ALA A 182 -28.63 -7.00 -12.12
C ALA A 182 -28.64 -8.28 -11.26
N ALA A 183 -27.48 -8.67 -10.72
CA ALA A 183 -27.36 -9.83 -9.83
C ALA A 183 -28.12 -9.61 -8.50
N GLU A 184 -28.01 -8.42 -7.90
CA GLU A 184 -28.72 -8.06 -6.67
C GLU A 184 -30.24 -8.11 -6.88
N THR A 185 -30.73 -7.58 -8.02
CA THR A 185 -32.16 -7.63 -8.39
C THR A 185 -32.65 -9.08 -8.56
N ALA A 186 -31.87 -9.92 -9.25
CA ALA A 186 -32.22 -11.32 -9.46
C ALA A 186 -32.27 -12.12 -8.15
N GLN A 187 -31.36 -11.84 -7.21
CA GLN A 187 -31.33 -12.50 -5.89
C GLN A 187 -32.46 -12.03 -4.96
N ALA A 188 -32.79 -10.74 -4.99
CA ALA A 188 -33.93 -10.19 -4.26
C ALA A 188 -35.26 -10.83 -4.71
N ALA A 189 -35.39 -11.14 -6.00
CA ALA A 189 -36.55 -11.88 -6.52
C ALA A 189 -36.59 -13.36 -6.05
N GLY A 190 -35.46 -13.93 -5.66
CA GLY A 190 -35.32 -15.31 -5.17
C GLY A 190 -35.38 -15.47 -3.65
N GLY A 191 -35.54 -14.40 -2.88
CA GLY A 191 -35.67 -14.44 -1.40
C GLY A 191 -34.38 -14.76 -0.65
N VAL A 192 -33.21 -14.72 -1.30
CA VAL A 192 -31.91 -14.97 -0.68
C VAL A 192 -31.19 -13.62 -0.47
N PRO A 193 -30.64 -13.33 0.73
CA PRO A 193 -29.86 -12.12 0.96
C PRO A 193 -28.69 -12.03 -0.01
N ALA A 194 -28.50 -10.87 -0.63
CA ALA A 194 -27.41 -10.66 -1.56
C ALA A 194 -26.07 -10.67 -0.82
N MET A 195 -25.17 -11.59 -1.18
CA MET A 195 -23.76 -11.45 -0.85
C MET A 195 -23.21 -10.29 -1.70
N PRO A 196 -22.43 -9.35 -1.13
CA PRO A 196 -21.81 -8.29 -1.91
C PRO A 196 -21.07 -8.90 -3.10
N GLY A 197 -21.30 -8.37 -4.29
CA GLY A 197 -20.54 -8.75 -5.49
C GLY A 197 -19.04 -8.59 -5.23
N GLY A 198 -18.21 -9.32 -5.99
CA GLY A 198 -16.76 -9.32 -5.82
C GLY A 198 -16.19 -7.91 -5.63
N TYR A 199 -15.35 -7.74 -4.62
CA TYR A 199 -14.62 -6.50 -4.42
C TYR A 199 -13.42 -6.46 -5.38
N PHE A 200 -13.12 -5.27 -5.90
CA PHE A 200 -11.97 -5.06 -6.76
C PHE A 200 -10.83 -4.46 -5.93
N GLY A 201 -9.62 -4.97 -6.13
CA GLY A 201 -8.53 -4.77 -5.19
C GLY A 201 -8.04 -3.32 -5.07
N THR A 202 -7.89 -2.88 -3.82
CA THR A 202 -7.21 -1.67 -3.35
C THR A 202 -5.74 -1.61 -3.80
N VAL A 203 -5.17 -0.41 -3.96
CA VAL A 203 -3.74 -0.22 -4.25
C VAL A 203 -2.95 0.17 -3.00
N GLY A 204 -1.65 -0.15 -2.97
CA GLY A 204 -0.85 0.04 -1.77
C GLY A 204 0.65 -0.02 -2.01
N ALA A 205 1.41 0.60 -1.10
CA ALA A 205 2.86 0.68 -1.14
C ALA A 205 3.45 0.69 0.26
N VAL A 206 4.60 0.04 0.45
CA VAL A 206 5.43 0.12 1.65
C VAL A 206 6.89 0.29 1.24
N ALA A 207 7.58 1.27 1.83
CA ALA A 207 8.95 1.60 1.50
C ALA A 207 9.84 1.67 2.75
N LEU A 208 11.12 1.31 2.56
CA LEU A 208 12.24 1.51 3.48
C LEU A 208 13.24 2.44 2.79
N ASP A 209 13.58 3.55 3.43
CA ASP A 209 14.57 4.50 2.90
C ASP A 209 15.98 4.30 3.44
N ALA A 210 16.91 5.09 2.89
CA ALA A 210 18.33 5.03 3.23
C ALA A 210 18.63 5.40 4.70
N HIS A 211 17.68 6.02 5.40
CA HIS A 211 17.78 6.35 6.82
C HIS A 211 17.23 5.23 7.72
N GLY A 212 16.72 4.15 7.13
CA GLY A 212 16.07 3.06 7.86
C GLY A 212 14.65 3.39 8.30
N HIS A 213 14.02 4.42 7.71
CA HIS A 213 12.64 4.76 8.02
C HIS A 213 11.66 4.03 7.10
N LEU A 214 10.55 3.61 7.68
CA LEU A 214 9.45 2.96 6.97
C LEU A 214 8.30 3.94 6.74
N ALA A 215 7.59 3.75 5.62
CA ALA A 215 6.30 4.36 5.38
C ALA A 215 5.37 3.37 4.68
N ALA A 216 4.06 3.50 4.92
CA ALA A 216 3.02 2.72 4.25
C ALA A 216 1.92 3.63 3.75
N ALA A 217 1.34 3.27 2.60
CA ALA A 217 0.26 4.01 1.95
C ALA A 217 -0.73 3.06 1.29
N THR A 218 -2.02 3.41 1.32
CA THR A 218 -3.09 2.62 0.72
C THR A 218 -4.16 3.55 0.14
N SER A 219 -4.70 3.24 -1.04
CA SER A 219 -5.74 4.03 -1.72
C SER A 219 -6.75 3.12 -2.43
N THR A 220 -8.04 3.51 -2.44
CA THR A 220 -9.11 2.67 -3.00
C THR A 220 -10.33 3.46 -3.49
N GLY A 221 -11.05 2.89 -4.45
CA GLY A 221 -12.44 3.26 -4.76
C GLY A 221 -13.48 2.53 -3.89
N GLY A 222 -13.05 1.57 -3.06
CA GLY A 222 -13.92 0.75 -2.21
C GLY A 222 -14.52 -0.44 -2.96
N MET A 223 -15.79 -0.75 -2.73
CA MET A 223 -16.48 -1.89 -3.34
C MET A 223 -17.47 -1.45 -4.42
N THR A 224 -17.55 -2.20 -5.52
CA THR A 224 -18.58 -1.98 -6.54
C THR A 224 -19.96 -2.06 -5.92
N ASN A 225 -20.84 -1.12 -6.29
CA ASN A 225 -22.20 -1.02 -5.78
C ASN A 225 -22.28 -0.76 -4.25
N LYS A 226 -21.20 -0.21 -3.64
CA LYS A 226 -21.24 0.22 -2.24
C LYS A 226 -22.32 1.28 -2.01
N ARG A 227 -22.94 1.27 -0.83
CA ARG A 227 -24.04 2.18 -0.46
C ARG A 227 -23.63 3.14 0.66
N TRP A 228 -24.33 4.26 0.75
CA TRP A 228 -24.41 5.14 1.93
C TRP A 228 -23.08 5.71 2.45
N GLY A 229 -22.10 5.89 1.57
CA GLY A 229 -20.76 6.33 1.99
C GLY A 229 -20.00 5.27 2.78
N ARG A 230 -20.19 3.97 2.46
CA ARG A 230 -19.41 2.87 3.07
C ARG A 230 -17.92 3.14 2.96
N ILE A 231 -17.25 3.05 4.11
CA ILE A 231 -15.80 3.20 4.27
C ILE A 231 -15.20 1.83 4.53
N GLY A 232 -14.15 1.49 3.78
CA GLY A 232 -13.39 0.25 3.94
C GLY A 232 -12.22 0.38 4.92
N ASP A 233 -11.30 -0.57 4.86
CA ASP A 233 -10.08 -0.63 5.66
C ASP A 233 -9.02 0.39 5.25
N SER A 234 -8.97 0.77 3.97
CA SER A 234 -7.89 1.57 3.39
C SER A 234 -7.63 2.94 4.04
N PRO A 235 -8.64 3.71 4.51
CA PRO A 235 -8.38 4.96 5.23
C PRO A 235 -8.27 4.76 6.75
N VAL A 236 -8.44 3.53 7.27
CA VAL A 236 -8.44 3.24 8.70
C VAL A 236 -7.05 2.78 9.11
N ILE A 237 -6.32 3.67 9.78
CA ILE A 237 -4.99 3.38 10.33
C ILE A 237 -5.07 2.17 11.28
N GLY A 238 -4.25 1.17 11.03
CA GLY A 238 -4.20 -0.11 11.73
C GLY A 238 -5.05 -1.22 11.10
N ALA A 239 -5.97 -0.90 10.18
CA ALA A 239 -6.72 -1.88 9.42
C ALA A 239 -6.07 -2.14 8.05
N GLY A 240 -6.15 -1.16 7.14
CA GLY A 240 -5.60 -1.25 5.79
C GLY A 240 -4.17 -0.73 5.67
N THR A 241 -3.77 0.20 6.54
CA THR A 241 -2.44 0.84 6.49
C THR A 241 -1.84 0.94 7.88
N TRP A 242 -0.58 0.54 8.03
CA TRP A 242 0.18 0.73 9.26
C TRP A 242 1.67 0.90 8.95
N ALA A 243 2.36 1.77 9.67
CA ALA A 243 3.80 1.80 9.72
C ALA A 243 4.28 2.20 11.11
N ASP A 244 5.31 1.53 11.60
CA ASP A 244 6.05 1.94 12.78
C ASP A 244 7.56 1.72 12.59
N ALA A 245 8.35 1.88 13.66
CA ALA A 245 9.80 1.73 13.61
C ALA A 245 10.29 0.28 13.35
N ARG A 246 9.41 -0.70 13.15
CA ARG A 246 9.76 -2.13 12.94
C ARG A 246 9.23 -2.66 11.62
N CYS A 247 7.99 -2.34 11.26
CA CYS A 247 7.41 -2.76 9.99
C CYS A 247 6.34 -1.79 9.47
N GLY A 248 6.12 -1.87 8.15
CA GLY A 248 5.02 -1.25 7.44
C GLY A 248 4.18 -2.29 6.71
N VAL A 249 2.88 -2.04 6.61
CA VAL A 249 1.89 -2.94 6.01
C VAL A 249 0.87 -2.13 5.22
N SER A 250 0.56 -2.60 4.01
CA SER A 250 -0.61 -2.18 3.24
C SER A 250 -1.45 -3.39 2.86
N GLY A 251 -2.75 -3.31 3.13
CA GLY A 251 -3.74 -4.37 2.94
C GLY A 251 -4.65 -4.16 1.73
N THR A 252 -5.18 -5.27 1.22
CA THR A 252 -6.16 -5.29 0.13
C THR A 252 -7.06 -6.52 0.24
N GLY A 253 -8.36 -6.33 0.32
CA GLY A 253 -9.28 -7.44 0.53
C GLY A 253 -10.69 -6.98 0.90
N TRP A 254 -11.41 -7.86 1.57
CA TRP A 254 -12.73 -7.53 2.11
C TRP A 254 -12.60 -6.66 3.37
N GLY A 255 -12.67 -5.34 3.16
CA GLY A 255 -12.38 -4.32 4.19
C GLY A 255 -13.07 -4.49 5.54
N GLU A 256 -14.31 -4.98 5.59
CA GLU A 256 -15.01 -5.24 6.85
C GLU A 256 -14.24 -6.20 7.77
N PHE A 257 -13.60 -7.23 7.21
CA PHE A 257 -12.78 -8.17 7.98
C PHE A 257 -11.41 -7.62 8.32
N TYR A 258 -10.87 -6.73 7.49
CA TYR A 258 -9.59 -6.06 7.77
C TYR A 258 -9.73 -5.08 8.94
N ILE A 259 -10.84 -4.33 8.99
CA ILE A 259 -11.19 -3.46 10.13
C ILE A 259 -11.39 -4.30 11.40
N ARG A 260 -12.24 -5.32 11.34
CA ARG A 260 -12.61 -6.13 12.52
C ARG A 260 -11.43 -6.88 13.14
N ASN A 261 -10.41 -7.23 12.34
CA ASN A 261 -9.23 -7.95 12.80
C ASN A 261 -7.98 -7.04 12.92
N ALA A 262 -8.12 -5.72 12.70
CA ALA A 262 -7.01 -4.77 12.70
C ALA A 262 -5.77 -5.28 11.94
N VAL A 263 -5.99 -5.78 10.70
CA VAL A 263 -5.02 -6.64 9.99
C VAL A 263 -3.62 -6.04 9.91
N ALA A 264 -3.50 -4.78 9.47
CA ALA A 264 -2.19 -4.14 9.32
C ALA A 264 -1.46 -3.99 10.67
N HIS A 265 -2.18 -3.57 11.72
CA HIS A 265 -1.61 -3.46 13.05
C HIS A 265 -1.30 -4.82 13.69
N ASP A 266 -2.16 -5.84 13.54
CA ASP A 266 -1.94 -7.17 14.14
C ASP A 266 -0.65 -7.83 13.62
N ILE A 267 -0.33 -7.65 12.33
CA ILE A 267 0.93 -8.12 11.75
C ILE A 267 2.11 -7.46 12.47
N CYS A 268 2.13 -6.13 12.57
CA CYS A 268 3.23 -5.43 13.23
C CYS A 268 3.27 -5.63 14.76
N ALA A 269 2.12 -5.84 15.39
CA ALA A 269 2.02 -6.20 16.79
C ALA A 269 2.61 -7.59 17.07
N ARG A 270 2.43 -8.56 16.17
CA ARG A 270 3.06 -9.89 16.29
C ARG A 270 4.58 -9.79 16.18
N VAL A 271 5.08 -9.04 15.22
CA VAL A 271 6.53 -8.76 15.10
C VAL A 271 7.04 -8.10 16.39
N ALA A 272 6.37 -7.04 16.85
CA ALA A 272 6.81 -6.25 18.00
C ALA A 272 6.70 -6.97 19.35
N TYR A 273 5.63 -7.71 19.59
CA TYR A 273 5.30 -8.24 20.92
C TYR A 273 5.64 -9.71 21.09
N ARG A 274 5.60 -10.50 20.00
CA ARG A 274 5.91 -11.94 20.02
C ARG A 274 7.27 -12.27 19.44
N GLY A 275 7.87 -11.35 18.67
CA GLY A 275 9.11 -11.60 17.94
C GLY A 275 8.94 -12.57 16.78
N ASP A 276 7.71 -12.72 16.25
CA ASP A 276 7.47 -13.50 15.04
C ASP A 276 8.22 -12.83 13.86
N SER A 277 8.75 -13.61 12.91
CA SER A 277 9.28 -13.00 11.68
C SER A 277 8.16 -12.33 10.88
N LEU A 278 8.50 -11.34 10.04
CA LEU A 278 7.50 -10.64 9.24
C LEU A 278 6.66 -11.60 8.38
N ALA A 279 7.30 -12.60 7.78
CA ALA A 279 6.63 -13.61 6.96
C ALA A 279 5.66 -14.47 7.79
N GLU A 280 6.06 -14.94 8.98
CA GLU A 280 5.20 -15.74 9.87
C GLU A 280 4.01 -14.93 10.39
N ALA A 281 4.25 -13.67 10.78
CA ALA A 281 3.22 -12.76 11.25
C ALA A 281 2.19 -12.48 10.14
N ALA A 282 2.66 -12.11 8.95
CA ALA A 282 1.80 -11.81 7.81
C ALA A 282 1.01 -13.05 7.35
N ASP A 283 1.64 -14.23 7.28
CA ASP A 283 0.97 -15.49 6.96
C ASP A 283 -0.10 -15.85 8.02
N ALA A 284 0.21 -15.67 9.31
CA ALA A 284 -0.74 -15.94 10.38
C ALA A 284 -2.02 -15.11 10.24
N VAL A 285 -1.89 -13.82 9.97
CA VAL A 285 -3.04 -12.93 9.84
C VAL A 285 -3.81 -13.21 8.56
N VAL A 286 -3.11 -13.23 7.42
CA VAL A 286 -3.77 -13.31 6.11
C VAL A 286 -4.29 -14.70 5.78
N ASN A 287 -3.56 -15.77 6.08
CA ASN A 287 -3.95 -17.12 5.65
C ASN A 287 -4.69 -17.91 6.74
N ARG A 288 -4.78 -17.40 7.98
CA ARG A 288 -5.51 -18.07 9.07
C ARG A 288 -6.60 -17.20 9.67
N ILE A 289 -6.27 -16.02 10.20
CA ILE A 289 -7.22 -15.21 10.97
C ILE A 289 -8.31 -14.60 10.08
N VAL A 290 -7.92 -13.96 8.97
CA VAL A 290 -8.86 -13.33 8.03
C VAL A 290 -9.86 -14.37 7.45
N PRO A 291 -9.41 -15.53 6.92
CA PRO A 291 -10.30 -16.60 6.48
C PRO A 291 -11.19 -17.16 7.59
N ALA A 292 -10.66 -17.37 8.80
CA ALA A 292 -11.44 -17.87 9.92
C ALA A 292 -12.56 -16.90 10.33
N ALA A 293 -12.37 -15.60 10.11
CA ALA A 293 -13.41 -14.60 10.30
C ALA A 293 -14.45 -14.57 9.16
N GLY A 294 -14.15 -15.15 8.00
CA GLY A 294 -14.99 -15.16 6.79
C GLY A 294 -14.55 -14.17 5.71
N GLY A 295 -13.39 -13.54 5.86
CA GLY A 295 -12.82 -12.62 4.88
C GLY A 295 -11.73 -13.24 4.03
N ASP A 296 -11.34 -12.51 3.00
CA ASP A 296 -10.27 -12.84 2.07
C ASP A 296 -9.53 -11.57 1.61
N GLY A 297 -8.36 -11.74 1.01
CA GLY A 297 -7.48 -10.67 0.53
C GLY A 297 -6.00 -11.03 0.56
N GLY A 298 -5.16 -10.00 0.67
CA GLY A 298 -3.73 -10.09 0.89
C GLY A 298 -3.14 -8.80 1.47
N VAL A 299 -1.84 -8.86 1.77
CA VAL A 299 -1.07 -7.71 2.22
C VAL A 299 0.27 -7.69 1.50
N ILE A 300 0.87 -6.50 1.44
CA ILE A 300 2.31 -6.36 1.33
C ILE A 300 2.84 -5.81 2.65
N ALA A 301 3.99 -6.33 3.08
CA ALA A 301 4.65 -5.90 4.29
C ALA A 301 6.16 -5.83 4.08
N LEU A 302 6.78 -4.89 4.79
CA LEU A 302 8.23 -4.65 4.79
C LEU A 302 8.68 -4.34 6.21
N ASP A 303 9.80 -4.92 6.64
CA ASP A 303 10.41 -4.59 7.93
C ASP A 303 11.69 -3.75 7.77
N VAL A 304 12.21 -3.25 8.89
CA VAL A 304 13.43 -2.41 8.93
C VAL A 304 14.70 -3.14 8.50
N GLU A 305 14.70 -4.46 8.44
CA GLU A 305 15.83 -5.25 7.92
C GLU A 305 15.77 -5.37 6.39
N GLY A 306 14.63 -4.98 5.78
CA GLY A 306 14.36 -5.06 4.36
C GLY A 306 13.73 -6.38 3.93
N ASN A 307 13.22 -7.19 4.86
CA ASN A 307 12.49 -8.41 4.54
C ASN A 307 11.10 -8.04 3.98
N ILE A 308 10.71 -8.67 2.88
CA ILE A 308 9.42 -8.44 2.21
C ILE A 308 8.53 -9.66 2.40
N ALA A 309 7.28 -9.43 2.81
CA ALA A 309 6.23 -10.46 2.84
C ALA A 309 5.04 -10.01 1.97
N MET A 310 4.47 -10.93 1.19
CA MET A 310 3.33 -10.64 0.30
C MET A 310 2.26 -11.76 0.32
N PRO A 311 1.77 -12.22 1.48
CA PRO A 311 0.78 -13.29 1.54
C PRO A 311 -0.58 -12.79 1.03
N PHE A 312 -1.30 -13.71 0.39
CA PHE A 312 -2.69 -13.53 -0.02
C PHE A 312 -3.38 -14.89 -0.01
N ASN A 313 -4.69 -14.90 0.25
CA ASN A 313 -5.56 -16.09 0.27
C ASN A 313 -6.56 -16.11 -0.91
N THR A 314 -6.51 -15.11 -1.78
CA THR A 314 -7.29 -14.99 -3.01
C THR A 314 -6.66 -15.78 -4.18
N ALA A 315 -7.34 -15.76 -5.34
CA ALA A 315 -6.84 -16.36 -6.59
C ALA A 315 -5.58 -15.64 -7.12
N GLY A 316 -5.49 -14.33 -6.91
CA GLY A 316 -4.31 -13.54 -7.24
C GLY A 316 -4.22 -12.24 -6.46
N MET A 317 -3.06 -11.62 -6.53
CA MET A 317 -2.75 -10.28 -6.05
C MET A 317 -1.70 -9.64 -6.95
N TYR A 318 -2.07 -8.54 -7.61
CA TYR A 318 -1.15 -7.72 -8.40
C TYR A 318 -0.07 -7.14 -7.47
N ARG A 319 1.20 -7.44 -7.71
CA ARG A 319 2.31 -7.01 -6.83
C ARG A 319 3.60 -6.81 -7.59
N ALA A 320 4.42 -5.88 -7.11
CA ALA A 320 5.77 -5.67 -7.59
C ALA A 320 6.68 -5.21 -6.45
N TRP A 321 7.98 -5.49 -6.56
CA TRP A 321 8.93 -5.19 -5.49
C TRP A 321 10.34 -4.93 -6.00
N ILE A 322 11.12 -4.21 -5.19
CA ILE A 322 12.58 -4.08 -5.25
C ILE A 322 13.09 -4.27 -3.82
N GLY A 323 13.92 -5.29 -3.61
CA GLY A 323 14.55 -5.58 -2.32
C GLY A 323 15.90 -4.85 -2.14
N PRO A 324 16.47 -4.89 -0.93
CA PRO A 324 17.74 -4.22 -0.61
C PRO A 324 18.94 -4.69 -1.42
N ASP A 325 18.87 -5.91 -1.97
CA ASP A 325 19.90 -6.50 -2.83
C ASP A 325 19.71 -6.18 -4.32
N GLY A 326 18.74 -5.32 -4.65
CA GLY A 326 18.37 -4.96 -6.01
C GLY A 326 17.55 -6.01 -6.74
N ARG A 327 17.22 -7.17 -6.11
CA ARG A 327 16.30 -8.12 -6.72
C ARG A 327 14.92 -7.50 -6.80
N ARG A 328 14.33 -7.59 -7.99
CA ARG A 328 13.03 -7.02 -8.29
C ARG A 328 12.14 -8.01 -9.04
N GLY A 329 10.84 -7.78 -9.01
CA GLY A 329 9.91 -8.62 -9.74
C GLY A 329 8.50 -8.05 -9.80
N VAL A 330 7.71 -8.62 -10.71
CA VAL A 330 6.29 -8.35 -10.88
C VAL A 330 5.55 -9.68 -10.93
N ALA A 331 4.53 -9.84 -10.11
CA ALA A 331 3.73 -11.05 -10.04
C ALA A 331 2.25 -10.73 -9.87
N ILE A 332 1.40 -11.69 -10.25
CA ILE A 332 -0.07 -11.57 -10.16
C ILE A 332 -0.64 -12.80 -9.48
N PHE A 333 -0.22 -13.98 -9.94
CA PHE A 333 -0.68 -15.28 -9.44
C PHE A 333 0.34 -15.87 -8.46
N ARG A 334 0.14 -17.12 -8.00
CA ARG A 334 1.02 -17.78 -7.01
C ARG A 334 2.28 -18.40 -7.61
N ASP A 335 2.25 -18.71 -8.90
CA ASP A 335 3.39 -19.23 -9.68
C ASP A 335 4.46 -18.17 -9.98
#